data_AF-A0A1X9NFZ9-F1
#
_entry.id   AF-A0A1X9NFZ9-F1
#
_cell.length_a   1.000
_cell.length_b   1.000
_cell.length_c   1.000
_cell.angle_alpha   90.00
_cell.angle_beta   90.00
_cell.angle_gamma   90.00
#
_symmetry.space_group_name_H-M   'P 1'
#
loop_
_entity.id
_entity.type
_entity.pdbx_description
1 polymer ?
#
loop_
_entity_poly.entity_id
_entity_poly.type
_entity_poly.pdbx_seq_one_letter_code
_entity_poly.pdbx_strand_id
1 'polypeptide(L)'
;MVKSLALLCFSLLSLWAQAQAFIPAQVQAGSPKYLAEIEVHSSKELYALLSRAEALLDDGRFKAGVDTPVAFVLHGAEARSLLRANYSSNKTLVDLAARLTAFEVVDIKVCKSWMGVMVWMIISCRRLLVLSLLGQAKNVD
;
A
#
# COMPACT_ATOMS: atom_id res chain seq x y z
N MET A 1 70.61 23.12 -4.69
CA MET A 1 69.54 23.66 -5.57
C MET A 1 68.79 22.49 -6.21
N VAL A 2 67.97 21.76 -5.44
CA VAL A 2 66.53 22.02 -5.19
C VAL A 2 65.58 21.53 -6.32
N LYS A 3 66.08 20.96 -7.42
CA LYS A 3 65.19 20.52 -8.52
C LYS A 3 64.59 19.11 -8.40
N SER A 4 65.04 18.27 -7.46
CA SER A 4 64.63 16.85 -7.40
C SER A 4 63.55 16.54 -6.36
N LEU A 5 63.20 17.48 -5.47
CA LEU A 5 62.20 17.26 -4.41
C LEU A 5 60.79 17.77 -4.78
N ALA A 6 60.65 18.55 -5.86
CA ALA A 6 59.36 19.14 -6.25
C ALA A 6 58.45 18.21 -7.07
N LEU A 7 58.97 17.06 -7.55
CA LEU A 7 58.22 16.15 -8.43
C LEU A 7 57.53 14.99 -7.70
N LEU A 8 57.82 14.75 -6.43
CA LEU A 8 57.14 13.71 -5.63
C LEU A 8 55.85 14.18 -4.95
N CYS A 9 55.60 15.50 -4.87
CA CYS A 9 54.35 16.01 -4.30
C CYS A 9 53.19 16.11 -5.30
N PHE A 10 53.46 16.07 -6.61
CA PHE A 10 52.40 16.28 -7.61
C PHE A 10 51.61 15.01 -7.96
N SER A 11 52.15 13.82 -7.70
CA SER A 11 51.47 12.55 -7.99
C SER A 11 50.52 12.07 -6.88
N LEU A 12 50.58 12.67 -5.69
CA LEU A 12 49.73 12.29 -4.54
C LEU A 12 48.46 13.14 -4.39
N LEU A 13 48.33 14.27 -5.11
CA LEU A 13 47.13 15.12 -5.05
C LEU A 13 46.06 14.79 -6.11
N SER A 14 46.36 13.98 -7.12
CA SER A 14 45.42 13.71 -8.22
C SER A 14 44.44 12.56 -7.94
N LEU A 15 44.50 11.91 -6.77
CA LEU A 15 43.68 10.74 -6.46
C LEU A 15 42.46 11.04 -5.57
N TRP A 16 42.07 12.30 -5.39
CA TRP A 16 40.87 12.70 -4.62
C TRP A 16 39.78 13.39 -5.47
N ALA A 17 39.75 13.13 -6.78
CA ALA A 17 38.76 13.73 -7.67
C ALA A 17 37.81 12.70 -8.30
N GLN A 18 37.51 11.60 -7.61
CA GLN A 18 36.42 10.69 -7.98
C GLN A 18 35.34 10.74 -6.92
N ALA A 19 34.70 11.92 -6.80
CA ALA A 19 33.34 11.98 -6.32
C ALA A 19 32.46 11.47 -7.46
N GLN A 20 32.25 10.15 -7.51
CA GLN A 20 31.23 9.57 -8.38
C GLN A 20 29.90 10.20 -7.95
N ALA A 21 29.35 11.08 -8.77
CA ALA A 21 27.99 11.52 -8.61
C ALA A 21 27.10 10.29 -8.77
N PHE A 22 26.62 9.74 -7.65
CA PHE A 22 25.57 8.75 -7.65
C PHE A 22 24.30 9.46 -8.15
N ILE A 23 24.09 9.42 -9.46
CA ILE A 23 22.83 9.83 -10.06
C ILE A 23 21.83 8.73 -9.65
N PRO A 24 20.85 8.99 -8.78
CA PRO A 24 19.81 7.99 -8.54
C PRO A 24 19.14 7.70 -9.89
N ALA A 25 19.00 6.42 -10.19
CA ALA A 25 18.32 5.93 -11.38
C ALA A 25 17.02 6.73 -11.57
N GLN A 26 16.95 7.44 -12.69
CA GLN A 26 15.74 8.12 -13.11
C GLN A 26 14.67 7.05 -13.23
N VAL A 27 13.65 7.11 -12.36
CA VAL A 27 12.43 6.31 -12.49
C VAL A 27 11.93 6.56 -13.90
N GLN A 28 12.03 5.54 -14.76
CA GLN A 28 11.51 5.57 -16.10
C GLN A 28 10.01 5.86 -15.98
N ALA A 29 9.62 7.06 -16.39
CA ALA A 29 8.24 7.48 -16.52
C ALA A 29 7.60 6.69 -17.68
N GLY A 30 7.35 5.40 -17.45
CA GLY A 30 6.56 4.57 -18.33
C GLY A 30 5.09 4.94 -18.14
N SER A 31 4.52 5.59 -19.16
CA SER A 31 3.14 6.10 -19.22
C SER A 31 2.77 7.07 -18.08
N PRO A 32 1.96 8.11 -18.31
CA PRO A 32 1.37 8.86 -17.21
C PRO A 32 0.52 7.86 -16.40
N LYS A 33 1.10 7.32 -15.33
CA LYS A 33 0.38 6.55 -14.33
C LYS A 33 -0.57 7.56 -13.69
N TYR A 34 -1.81 7.60 -14.17
CA TYR A 34 -2.87 8.36 -13.53
C TYR A 34 -3.16 7.68 -12.18
N LEU A 35 -2.28 7.95 -11.21
CA LEU A 35 -2.55 7.79 -9.80
C LEU A 35 -3.57 8.86 -9.45
N ALA A 36 -4.82 8.64 -9.83
CA ALA A 36 -5.91 9.26 -9.10
C ALA A 36 -5.85 8.60 -7.71
N GLU A 37 -5.15 9.24 -6.78
CA GLU A 37 -5.27 8.89 -5.37
C GLU A 37 -6.68 9.27 -4.97
N ILE A 38 -7.59 8.31 -5.14
CA ILE A 38 -8.97 8.47 -4.72
C ILE A 38 -8.97 8.17 -3.22
N GLU A 39 -8.89 9.22 -2.42
CA GLU A 39 -9.08 9.12 -0.99
C GLU A 39 -10.55 8.77 -0.74
N VAL A 40 -10.77 7.55 -0.25
CA VAL A 40 -12.11 7.04 -0.01
C VAL A 40 -12.40 7.18 1.47
N HIS A 41 -13.45 7.91 1.84
CA HIS A 41 -13.72 8.21 3.25
C HIS A 41 -14.70 7.22 3.90
N SER A 42 -15.30 6.30 3.13
CA SER A 42 -16.22 5.30 3.66
C SER A 42 -16.32 4.03 2.81
N SER A 43 -16.77 2.91 3.41
CA SER A 43 -17.04 1.67 2.66
C SER A 43 -18.12 1.82 1.60
N LYS A 44 -19.13 2.67 1.82
CA LYS A 44 -20.18 2.94 0.84
C LYS A 44 -19.64 3.67 -0.39
N GLU A 45 -18.75 4.62 -0.17
CA GLU A 45 -18.08 5.35 -1.25
C GLU A 45 -17.11 4.43 -2.01
N LEU A 46 -16.36 3.57 -1.31
CA LEU A 46 -15.53 2.54 -1.94
C LEU A 46 -16.35 1.67 -2.88
N TYR A 47 -17.51 1.21 -2.41
CA TYR A 47 -18.43 0.42 -3.22
C TYR A 47 -18.92 1.17 -4.46
N ALA A 48 -19.28 2.45 -4.32
CA ALA A 48 -19.75 3.26 -5.45
C ALA A 48 -18.65 3.45 -6.51
N LEU A 49 -17.41 3.66 -6.09
CA LEU A 49 -16.26 3.80 -7.00
C LEU A 49 -15.93 2.49 -7.72
N LEU A 50 -15.94 1.37 -6.99
CA LEU A 50 -15.77 0.05 -7.59
C LEU A 50 -16.89 -0.29 -8.56
N SER A 51 -18.15 0.05 -8.23
CA SER A 51 -19.30 -0.15 -9.13
C SER A 51 -19.15 0.67 -10.41
N ARG A 52 -18.58 1.88 -10.32
CA ARG A 52 -18.29 2.71 -11.49
C ARG A 52 -17.17 2.10 -12.35
N ALA A 53 -16.15 1.51 -11.74
CA ALA A 53 -15.10 0.80 -12.46
C ALA A 53 -15.65 -0.44 -13.18
N GLU A 54 -16.57 -1.19 -12.54
CA GLU A 54 -17.29 -2.30 -13.18
C GLU A 54 -18.10 -1.82 -14.39
N ALA A 55 -18.86 -0.73 -14.25
CA ALA A 55 -19.60 -0.17 -15.38
C ALA A 55 -18.70 0.25 -16.56
N LEU A 56 -17.51 0.80 -16.29
CA LEU A 56 -16.56 1.14 -17.34
C LEU A 56 -16.00 -0.09 -18.06
N LEU A 57 -15.79 -1.20 -17.34
CA LEU A 57 -15.41 -2.48 -17.92
C LEU A 57 -16.55 -3.02 -18.80
N ASP A 58 -17.78 -3.04 -18.28
CA ASP A 58 -18.96 -3.57 -18.96
C ASP A 58 -19.30 -2.77 -20.23
N ASP A 59 -19.15 -1.45 -20.18
CA ASP A 59 -19.36 -0.54 -21.32
C ASP A 59 -18.23 -0.65 -22.38
N GLY A 60 -17.18 -1.44 -22.12
CA GLY A 60 -16.01 -1.57 -23.00
C GLY A 60 -15.13 -0.31 -23.06
N ARG A 61 -15.35 0.64 -22.15
CA ARG A 61 -14.60 1.90 -22.02
C ARG A 61 -13.30 1.71 -21.25
N PHE A 62 -13.17 0.61 -20.51
CA PHE A 62 -11.96 0.12 -19.91
C PHE A 62 -11.66 -1.28 -20.43
N LYS A 63 -10.43 -1.52 -20.90
CA LYS A 63 -9.96 -2.80 -21.42
C LYS A 63 -8.90 -3.39 -20.49
N ALA A 64 -9.28 -4.43 -19.76
CA ALA A 64 -8.37 -5.20 -18.92
C ALA A 64 -7.12 -5.66 -19.69
N GLY A 65 -5.94 -5.51 -19.09
CA GLY A 65 -4.64 -5.86 -19.68
C GLY A 65 -4.11 -4.88 -20.75
N VAL A 66 -4.91 -3.91 -21.19
CA VAL A 66 -4.50 -2.85 -22.12
C VAL A 66 -4.42 -1.52 -21.40
N ASP A 67 -5.50 -1.16 -20.71
CA ASP A 67 -5.59 0.08 -19.94
C ASP A 67 -4.91 -0.07 -18.58
N THR A 68 -4.40 1.04 -18.05
CA THR A 68 -3.71 1.04 -16.75
C THR A 68 -4.73 0.85 -15.62
N PRO A 69 -4.51 -0.11 -14.69
CA PRO A 69 -5.40 -0.32 -13.57
C PRO A 69 -5.54 0.91 -12.68
N VAL A 70 -6.74 1.15 -12.13
CA VAL A 70 -6.99 2.24 -11.19
C VAL A 70 -6.48 1.84 -9.80
N ALA A 71 -5.52 2.59 -9.26
CA ALA A 71 -4.98 2.33 -7.93
C ALA A 71 -5.84 2.96 -6.84
N PHE A 72 -6.37 2.14 -5.92
CA PHE A 72 -7.08 2.59 -4.73
C PHE A 72 -6.17 2.43 -3.51
N VAL A 73 -5.90 3.51 -2.79
CA VAL A 73 -5.14 3.47 -1.54
C VAL A 73 -6.12 3.64 -0.38
N LEU A 74 -6.23 2.63 0.48
CA LEU A 74 -7.20 2.57 1.56
C LEU A 74 -6.58 2.91 2.92
N HIS A 75 -7.32 3.71 3.69
CA HIS A 75 -6.98 4.38 4.93
C HIS A 75 -8.07 4.13 6.00
N GLY A 76 -7.94 3.06 6.77
CA GLY A 76 -8.73 2.92 8.00
C GLY A 76 -10.12 2.32 7.89
N ALA A 77 -11.18 3.11 7.72
CA ALA A 77 -12.56 2.59 7.85
C ALA A 77 -12.95 1.66 6.70
N GLU A 78 -12.60 2.05 5.49
CA GLU A 78 -12.74 1.31 4.26
C GLU A 78 -11.79 0.10 4.22
N ALA A 79 -10.55 0.24 4.69
CA ALA A 79 -9.64 -0.91 4.87
C ALA A 79 -10.21 -1.93 5.87
N ARG A 80 -10.87 -1.47 6.95
CA ARG A 80 -11.53 -2.35 7.93
C ARG A 80 -12.68 -3.15 7.33
N SER A 81 -13.41 -2.59 6.36
CA SER A 81 -14.53 -3.28 5.70
C SER A 81 -14.07 -4.51 4.89
N LEU A 82 -12.81 -4.52 4.44
CA LEU A 82 -12.21 -5.63 3.70
C LEU A 82 -11.62 -6.74 4.59
N LEU A 83 -11.63 -6.57 5.92
CA LEU A 83 -11.10 -7.58 6.82
C LEU A 83 -11.99 -8.82 6.88
N ARG A 84 -11.37 -9.99 7.07
CA ARG A 84 -12.07 -11.27 7.23
C ARG A 84 -13.17 -11.23 8.31
N ALA A 85 -12.92 -10.52 9.43
CA ALA A 85 -13.90 -10.37 10.50
C ALA A 85 -15.18 -9.64 10.06
N ASN A 86 -15.08 -8.75 9.08
CA ASN A 86 -16.20 -7.96 8.54
C ASN A 86 -16.70 -8.49 7.18
N TYR A 87 -16.16 -9.61 6.70
CA TYR A 87 -16.52 -10.18 5.41
C TYR A 87 -18.01 -10.50 5.33
N SER A 88 -18.60 -11.10 6.38
CA SER A 88 -20.01 -11.47 6.36
C SER A 88 -20.94 -10.27 6.18
N SER A 89 -20.58 -9.09 6.72
CA SER A 89 -21.37 -7.87 6.60
C SER A 89 -21.03 -7.04 5.36
N ASN A 90 -19.86 -7.27 4.74
CA ASN A 90 -19.39 -6.52 3.57
C ASN A 90 -19.16 -7.41 2.34
N LYS A 91 -19.78 -8.60 2.29
CA LYS A 91 -19.52 -9.63 1.28
C LYS A 91 -19.57 -9.08 -0.14
N THR A 92 -20.63 -8.34 -0.48
CA THR A 92 -20.82 -7.76 -1.81
C THR A 92 -19.68 -6.83 -2.21
N LEU A 93 -19.22 -5.99 -1.28
CA LEU A 93 -18.10 -5.07 -1.52
C LEU A 93 -16.79 -5.84 -1.70
N VAL A 94 -16.51 -6.81 -0.83
CA VAL A 94 -15.27 -7.60 -0.89
C VAL A 94 -15.22 -8.44 -2.17
N ASP A 95 -16.33 -9.06 -2.56
CA ASP A 95 -16.41 -9.89 -3.76
C ASP A 95 -16.25 -9.04 -5.04
N LEU A 96 -16.86 -7.85 -5.08
CA LEU A 96 -16.68 -6.89 -6.19
C LEU A 96 -15.22 -6.45 -6.31
N ALA A 97 -14.62 -6.03 -5.19
CA ALA A 97 -13.21 -5.65 -5.12
C ALA A 97 -12.31 -6.78 -5.62
N ALA A 98 -12.52 -8.01 -5.13
CA ALA A 98 -11.74 -9.18 -5.53
C ALA A 98 -11.88 -9.50 -7.03
N ARG A 99 -13.09 -9.40 -7.58
CA ARG A 99 -13.36 -9.63 -9.01
C ARG A 99 -12.63 -8.62 -9.89
N LEU A 100 -12.75 -7.33 -9.58
CA LEU A 100 -12.11 -6.27 -10.36
C LEU A 100 -10.58 -6.31 -10.27
N THR A 101 -10.03 -6.69 -9.10
CA THR A 101 -8.59 -6.91 -8.94
C THR A 101 -8.11 -8.13 -9.72
N ALA A 102 -8.89 -9.22 -9.76
CA ALA A 102 -8.55 -10.40 -10.54
C ALA A 102 -8.51 -10.13 -12.06
N PHE A 103 -9.28 -9.15 -12.54
CA PHE A 103 -9.26 -8.70 -13.94
C PHE A 103 -8.27 -7.55 -14.19
N GLU A 104 -7.42 -7.21 -13.23
CA GLU A 104 -6.47 -6.08 -13.35
C GLU A 104 -7.15 -4.76 -13.73
N VAL A 105 -8.41 -4.57 -13.36
CA VAL A 105 -9.13 -3.30 -13.56
C VAL A 105 -8.74 -2.30 -12.47
N VAL A 106 -8.55 -2.82 -11.26
CA VAL A 106 -8.23 -2.02 -10.07
C VAL A 106 -7.11 -2.66 -9.26
N ASP A 107 -6.22 -1.83 -8.72
CA ASP A 107 -5.16 -2.24 -7.79
C ASP A 107 -5.42 -1.64 -6.40
N ILE A 108 -5.82 -2.48 -5.45
CA ILE A 108 -6.17 -2.03 -4.09
C ILE A 108 -4.97 -2.20 -3.17
N LYS A 109 -4.49 -1.09 -2.61
CA LYS A 109 -3.40 -1.04 -1.62
C LYS A 109 -3.93 -0.54 -0.27
N VAL A 110 -3.37 -1.06 0.82
CA VAL A 110 -3.69 -0.61 2.18
C VAL A 110 -2.49 0.09 2.79
N CYS A 111 -2.69 1.29 3.34
CA CYS A 111 -1.62 2.06 3.97
C CYS A 111 -1.05 1.33 5.20
N LYS A 112 0.29 1.18 5.26
CA LYS A 112 1.02 0.45 6.32
C LYS A 112 0.76 1.00 7.72
N SER A 113 0.55 2.31 7.85
CA SER A 113 0.30 2.98 9.14
C SER A 113 -0.95 2.43 9.85
N TRP A 114 -1.93 1.90 9.09
CA TRP A 114 -3.13 1.29 9.65
C TRP A 114 -2.95 -0.18 10.04
N MET A 115 -2.01 -0.91 9.43
CA MET A 115 -1.72 -2.30 9.83
C MET A 115 -1.19 -2.36 11.26
N GLY A 116 -0.38 -1.39 11.70
CA GLY A 116 0.16 -1.35 13.07
C GLY A 116 -0.89 -1.13 14.16
N VAL A 117 -1.85 -0.22 13.93
CA VAL A 117 -2.92 0.10 14.89
C VAL A 117 -3.90 -1.08 15.07
N MET A 118 -4.15 -1.82 14.00
CA MET A 118 -5.11 -2.92 14.00
C MET A 118 -4.59 -4.19 14.69
N VAL A 119 -3.29 -4.48 14.56
CA VAL A 119 -2.63 -5.59 15.25
C VAL A 119 -2.70 -5.40 16.78
N TRP A 120 -2.56 -4.16 17.26
CA TRP A 120 -2.71 -3.83 18.69
C TRP A 120 -4.14 -4.10 19.19
N MET A 121 -5.16 -3.78 18.40
CA MET A 121 -6.56 -4.01 18.76
C MET A 121 -6.91 -5.51 18.82
N ILE A 122 -6.35 -6.34 17.93
CA ILE A 122 -6.52 -7.80 17.98
C ILE A 122 -5.83 -8.40 19.22
N ILE A 123 -4.62 -7.96 19.56
CA ILE A 123 -3.90 -8.43 20.76
C ILE A 123 -4.63 -8.01 22.04
N SER A 124 -5.14 -6.78 22.08
CA SER A 124 -5.89 -6.26 23.24
C SER A 124 -7.23 -6.99 23.42
N CYS A 125 -7.95 -7.27 22.33
CA CYS A 125 -9.22 -8.00 22.38
C CYS A 125 -9.03 -9.48 22.77
N ARG A 126 -7.96 -10.15 22.31
CA ARG A 126 -7.63 -11.52 22.74
C ARG A 126 -7.29 -11.59 24.23
N ARG A 127 -6.59 -10.57 24.77
CA ARG A 127 -6.29 -10.48 26.21
C ARG A 127 -7.54 -10.22 27.05
N LEU A 128 -8.46 -9.36 26.57
CA LEU A 128 -9.74 -9.11 27.25
C LEU A 128 -10.69 -10.31 27.20
N LEU A 129 -10.77 -11.03 26.08
CA LEU A 129 -11.65 -12.19 25.93
C LEU A 129 -11.20 -13.37 26.81
N VAL A 130 -9.89 -13.59 26.94
CA VAL A 130 -9.34 -14.58 27.90
C VAL A 130 -9.61 -14.15 29.35
N LEU A 131 -9.48 -12.87 29.69
CA LEU A 131 -9.80 -12.38 31.04
C LEU A 131 -11.31 -12.45 31.37
N SER A 132 -12.18 -12.26 30.38
CA SER A 132 -13.63 -12.42 30.54
C SER A 132 -14.01 -13.88 30.75
N LEU A 133 -13.39 -14.82 30.02
CA LEU A 133 -13.61 -16.26 30.18
C LEU A 133 -13.05 -16.80 31.51
N LEU A 134 -11.89 -16.32 31.96
CA LEU A 134 -11.33 -16.68 33.28
C LEU A 134 -12.09 -16.00 34.44
N GLY A 135 -12.83 -14.93 34.17
CA GLY A 135 -13.69 -14.26 35.14
C GLY A 135 -14.97 -15.02 35.48
N GLN A 136 -15.45 -15.89 34.58
CA GLN A 136 -16.68 -16.68 34.74
C GLN A 136 -16.45 -18.05 35.42
N ALA A 137 -15.19 -18.49 35.58
CA ALA A 137 -14.86 -19.80 36.14
C ALA A 137 -14.76 -19.85 37.68
N LYS A 138 -15.09 -18.76 38.38
CA LYS A 138 -14.93 -18.62 39.84
C LYS A 138 -16.24 -18.40 40.61
N ASN A 139 -17.38 -18.72 39.99
CA ASN A 139 -18.69 -18.65 40.64
C ASN A 139 -19.61 -19.79 40.16
N VAL A 140 -19.17 -21.01 40.44
CA VAL A 140 -20.04 -22.19 40.60
C VAL A 140 -19.46 -22.95 41.79
N ASP A 141 -20.10 -22.71 42.94
CA ASP A 141 -20.08 -23.42 44.23
C ASP A 141 -18.72 -23.80 44.89
#